data_AF-A0A3D1XSM7-F1
#
_entry.id   AF-A0A3D1XSM7-F1
#
_cell.length_a   1.000
_cell.length_b   1.000
_cell.length_c   1.000
_cell.angle_alpha   90.00
_cell.angle_beta   90.00
_cell.angle_gamma   90.00
#
_symmetry.space_group_name_H-M   'P 1'
#
loop_
_entity.id
_entity.type
_entity.pdbx_description
1 polymer ?
#
loop_
_entity_poly.entity_id
_entity_poly.type
_entity_poly.pdbx_seq_one_letter_code
_entity_poly.pdbx_strand_id
1 'polypeptide(L)' 'YLSKMMNRKYNTGPMFKKVLQSIWHQINSAEEVFVVGTILDDNTVKGGTGWGAEFSKLCNKPLHIYDQEQ' A
#
# COMPACT_ATOMS: atom_id res chain seq x y z
N TYR A 1 8.80 8.71 3.58
CA TYR A 1 8.25 8.31 4.89
C TYR A 1 7.72 6.89 4.82
N LEU A 2 6.67 6.63 4.04
CA LEU A 2 6.17 5.27 3.74
C LEU A 2 7.21 4.28 3.19
N SER A 3 8.07 4.72 2.28
CA SER A 3 9.18 3.90 1.77
C SER A 3 10.14 3.41 2.86
N LYS A 4 10.34 4.20 3.93
CA LYS A 4 11.14 3.78 5.09
C LYS A 4 10.38 2.79 5.99
N MET A 5 9.06 2.91 6.11
CA MET A 5 8.24 1.96 6.88
C MET A 5 8.20 0.57 6.23
N MET A 6 8.29 0.50 4.90
CA MET A 6 8.28 -0.77 4.15
C MET A 6 9.67 -1.40 3.95
N ASN A 7 10.75 -0.81 4.49
CA ASN A 7 12.14 -1.25 4.26
C ASN A 7 12.51 -1.46 2.77
N ARG A 8 11.90 -0.69 1.85
CA ARG A 8 12.04 -0.85 0.39
C ARG A 8 12.57 0.43 -0.26
N LYS A 9 13.46 0.28 -1.25
CA LYS A 9 13.91 1.39 -2.10
C LYS A 9 12.96 1.53 -3.29
N TYR A 10 12.41 2.74 -3.47
CA TYR A 10 11.53 3.07 -4.59
C TYR A 10 12.16 4.13 -5.48
N ASN A 11 11.77 4.12 -6.75
CA ASN A 11 12.18 5.14 -7.72
C ASN A 11 11.66 6.53 -7.26
N THR A 12 12.48 7.57 -7.35
CA THR A 12 12.13 8.94 -6.92
C THR A 12 11.68 9.85 -8.05
N GLY A 13 11.49 9.31 -9.26
CA GLY A 13 11.08 10.06 -10.44
C GLY A 13 9.70 10.73 -10.32
N PRO A 14 9.41 11.76 -11.13
CA PRO A 14 8.17 12.54 -11.06
C PRO A 14 6.92 11.69 -11.34
N MET A 15 7.02 10.65 -12.17
CA MET A 15 5.93 9.72 -12.42
C MET A 15 5.55 8.90 -11.18
N PHE A 16 6.54 8.51 -10.36
CA PHE A 16 6.30 7.77 -9.12
C PHE A 16 5.48 8.61 -8.13
N LYS A 17 5.77 9.91 -8.03
CA LYS A 17 4.97 10.84 -7.21
C LYS A 17 3.51 10.88 -7.65
N LYS A 18 3.24 10.91 -8.96
CA LYS A 18 1.86 10.89 -9.49
C LYS A 18 1.13 9.61 -9.12
N VAL A 19 1.79 8.45 -9.22
CA VAL A 19 1.20 7.16 -8.81
C VAL A 19 0.82 7.20 -7.33
N LEU A 20 1.71 7.68 -6.45
CA LEU A 20 1.41 7.82 -5.03
C LEU A 20 0.25 8.78 -4.74
N GLN A 21 0.18 9.91 -5.47
CA GLN A 21 -0.94 10.86 -5.35
C GLN A 21 -2.27 10.23 -5.78
N SER A 22 -2.29 9.43 -6.85
CA SER A 22 -3.49 8.71 -7.27
C SER A 22 -3.94 7.69 -6.23
N ILE A 23 -3.00 6.90 -5.67
CA ILE A 23 -3.30 5.94 -4.60
C ILE A 23 -3.83 6.65 -3.35
N TRP A 24 -3.21 7.77 -2.97
CA TRP A 24 -3.65 8.60 -1.85
C TRP A 24 -5.11 9.05 -2.02
N HIS A 25 -5.46 9.55 -3.21
CA HIS A 25 -6.81 10.04 -3.50
C HIS A 25 -7.87 8.92 -3.40
N GLN A 26 -7.54 7.73 -3.91
CA GLN A 26 -8.42 6.55 -3.83
C GLN A 26 -8.66 6.14 -2.37
N ILE A 27 -7.61 6.03 -1.56
CA ILE A 27 -7.70 5.52 -0.17
C ILE A 27 -8.33 6.55 0.76
N ASN A 28 -8.01 7.83 0.61
CA ASN A 28 -8.56 8.87 1.47
C ASN A 28 -10.10 8.91 1.41
N SER A 29 -10.65 8.65 0.22
CA SER A 29 -12.09 8.67 -0.06
C SER A 29 -12.77 7.32 0.18
N ALA A 30 -12.01 6.24 0.43
CA ALA A 30 -12.56 4.92 0.69
C ALA A 30 -13.07 4.78 2.12
N GLU A 31 -14.16 4.05 2.34
CA GLU A 31 -14.56 3.60 3.68
C GLU A 31 -13.69 2.44 4.15
N GLU A 32 -13.57 1.40 3.31
CA GLU A 32 -12.79 0.19 3.59
C GLU A 32 -11.85 -0.11 2.42
N VAL A 33 -10.71 -0.72 2.71
CA VAL A 33 -9.70 -1.06 1.71
C VAL A 33 -9.45 -2.56 1.69
N PHE A 34 -9.59 -3.15 0.51
CA PHE A 34 -9.35 -4.57 0.26
C PHE A 34 -8.11 -4.72 -0.61
N VAL A 35 -7.15 -5.53 -0.17
CA VAL A 35 -5.90 -5.77 -0.87
C VAL A 35 -5.71 -7.25 -1.08
N VAL A 36 -5.38 -7.63 -2.32
CA VAL A 36 -4.99 -8.99 -2.68
C VAL A 36 -3.52 -8.97 -3.08
N GLY A 37 -2.70 -9.81 -2.46
CA GLY A 37 -1.26 -9.89 -2.73
C GLY A 37 -0.56 -10.90 -1.85
N THR A 38 0.75 -10.97 -1.92
CA THR A 38 1.54 -11.87 -1.05
C THR A 38 1.88 -11.15 0.25
N ILE A 39 1.49 -11.72 1.38
CA ILE A 39 1.87 -11.28 2.72
C ILE A 39 3.27 -11.81 3.00
N LEU A 40 4.20 -10.91 3.30
CA LEU A 40 5.57 -11.28 3.66
C LEU A 40 5.69 -11.51 5.17
N ASP A 41 6.77 -12.17 5.59
CA ASP A 41 7.06 -12.48 7.01
C ASP A 41 7.14 -11.23 7.91
N ASP A 42 7.41 -10.05 7.33
CA ASP A 42 7.43 -8.76 8.02
C ASP A 42 6.04 -8.10 8.14
N ASN A 43 4.97 -8.83 7.80
CA ASN A 43 3.58 -8.36 7.72
C ASN A 43 3.35 -7.23 6.70
N THR A 44 4.26 -7.02 5.76
CA THR A 44 4.04 -6.11 4.63
C THR A 44 3.49 -6.88 3.43
N VAL A 45 2.72 -6.19 2.60
CA VAL A 45 2.16 -6.78 1.38
C VAL A 45 3.08 -6.51 0.19
N LYS A 46 3.30 -7.55 -0.63
CA LYS A 46 4.00 -7.49 -1.91
C LYS A 46 3.00 -7.76 -3.03
N GLY A 47 2.92 -6.82 -3.99
CA GLY A 47 1.93 -6.83 -5.07
C GLY A 47 1.72 -5.42 -5.62
N GLY A 48 0.92 -5.29 -6.69
CA GLY A 48 0.73 -4.03 -7.45
C GLY A 48 0.37 -2.82 -6.57
N THR A 49 -0.35 -3.05 -5.47
CA THR A 49 -0.82 -2.00 -4.55
C THR A 49 -0.26 -2.15 -3.14
N GLY A 50 0.88 -2.82 -2.93
CA GLY A 50 1.47 -3.00 -1.59
C GLY A 50 1.66 -1.68 -0.81
N TRP A 51 1.80 -0.55 -1.53
CA TRP A 51 1.75 0.80 -0.96
C TRP A 51 0.39 1.18 -0.38
N GLY A 52 -0.69 0.82 -1.05
CA GLY A 52 -2.04 1.14 -0.62
C GLY A 52 -2.43 0.46 0.69
N ALA A 53 -1.94 -0.75 0.94
CA ALA A 53 -2.14 -1.44 2.22
C ALA A 53 -1.54 -0.62 3.38
N GLU A 54 -0.25 -0.27 3.29
CA GLU A 54 0.43 0.53 4.31
C GLU A 54 -0.14 1.94 4.42
N PHE A 55 -0.57 2.51 3.30
CA PHE A 55 -1.20 3.83 3.29
C PHE A 55 -2.56 3.82 4.01
N SER A 56 -3.34 2.75 3.87
CA SER A 56 -4.62 2.58 4.55
C SER A 56 -4.45 2.49 6.06
N LYS A 57 -3.38 1.83 6.53
CA LYS A 57 -2.99 1.83 7.95
C LYS A 57 -2.73 3.26 8.46
N LEU A 58 -2.00 4.09 7.69
CA LEU A 58 -1.76 5.49 8.07
C LEU A 58 -3.03 6.34 8.08
N CYS A 59 -3.98 6.06 7.19
CA CYS A 59 -5.26 6.75 7.14
C CYS A 59 -6.28 6.21 8.16
N ASN A 60 -5.90 5.25 9.02
CA ASN A 60 -6.80 4.56 9.96
C ASN A 60 -8.07 4.01 9.29
N LYS A 61 -7.94 3.48 8.07
CA LYS A 61 -9.05 2.84 7.35
C LYS A 61 -9.10 1.34 7.70
N PRO A 62 -10.30 0.74 7.85
CA PRO A 62 -10.46 -0.70 7.84
C PRO A 62 -9.74 -1.31 6.64
N LEU A 63 -8.84 -2.26 6.91
CA LEU A 63 -7.97 -2.87 5.91
C LEU A 63 -8.12 -4.38 5.98
N HIS A 64 -8.48 -4.98 4.84
CA HIS A 64 -8.59 -6.41 4.65
C HIS A 64 -7.55 -6.87 3.63
N ILE A 65 -6.72 -7.84 4.02
CA ILE A 65 -5.64 -8.37 3.17
C ILE A 65 -5.91 -9.84 2.92
N TYR A 66 -5.87 -10.24 1.66
CA TYR A 66 -6.04 -11.61 1.20
C TYR A 66 -4.75 -12.08 0.55
N ASP A 67 -4.18 -13.15 1.11
CA ASP A 67 -2.98 -13.77 0.57
C ASP A 67 -3.28 -14.51 -0.73
N GLN A 68 -2.40 -14.42 -1.73
CA GLN A 68 -2.56 -15.11 -3.02
C GLN A 68 -1.94 -16.50 -3.07
N GLU A 69 -0.96 -16.79 -2.22
CA GLU A 69 -0.19 -18.03 -2.26
C GLU A 69 -0.71 -19.07 -1.24
N GLN A 70 -1.79 -18.74 -0.53
CA GLN A 70 -2.49 -19.61 0.43
C GLN A 70 -3.92 -19.97 0.01
#